data_AF-A0A6N0BRG4-F1
#
_entry.id   AF-A0A6N0BRG4-F1
#
_cell.length_a   1.000
_cell.length_b   1.000
_cell.length_c   1.000
_cell.angle_alpha   90.00
_cell.angle_beta   90.00
_cell.angle_gamma   90.00
#
_symmetry.space_group_name_H-M   'P 1'
#
loop_
_entity.id
_entity.type
_entity.pdbx_description
1 polymer ?
#
loop_
_entity_poly.entity_id
_entity_poly.type
_entity_poly.pdbx_seq_one_letter_code
_entity_poly.pdbx_strand_id
1 'polypeptide(L)'
;MKLRYFASVVVLLVALGGCDFQKQADAKFGDQHFKTAISLVELHKIRTGSYPQKLSDLKFTGDWDSIALNSVEYKPLSTGYELNVTRGWVGQPELAYPKEFWQGLGLVKSNLKPGT
;
A
#
# COMPACT_ATOMS: atom_id res chain seq x y z
N MET A 1 7.29 -34.38 -31.10
CA MET A 1 5.94 -34.01 -30.59
C MET A 1 5.89 -33.94 -29.06
N LYS A 2 6.20 -35.01 -28.32
CA LYS A 2 6.04 -35.06 -26.84
C LYS A 2 6.79 -33.96 -26.04
N LEU A 3 8.00 -33.57 -26.45
CA LEU A 3 8.78 -32.50 -25.79
C LEU A 3 8.18 -31.10 -25.98
N ARG A 4 7.55 -30.84 -27.14
CA ARG A 4 6.87 -29.55 -27.42
C ARG A 4 5.62 -29.41 -26.56
N TYR A 5 4.83 -30.48 -26.42
CA TYR A 5 3.69 -30.50 -25.49
C TYR A 5 4.12 -30.33 -24.04
N PHE A 6 5.21 -30.98 -23.62
CA PHE A 6 5.74 -30.82 -22.27
C PHE A 6 6.20 -29.38 -22.00
N ALA A 7 6.94 -28.77 -22.91
CA ALA A 7 7.35 -27.36 -22.79
C ALA A 7 6.15 -26.41 -22.78
N SER A 8 5.13 -26.65 -23.63
CA SER A 8 3.90 -25.86 -23.64
C SER A 8 3.11 -25.99 -22.34
N VAL A 9 3.04 -27.19 -21.75
CA VAL A 9 2.38 -27.42 -20.46
C VAL A 9 3.14 -26.72 -19.32
N VAL A 10 4.47 -26.76 -19.31
CA VAL A 10 5.29 -26.06 -18.31
C VAL A 10 5.12 -24.54 -18.43
N VAL A 11 5.14 -23.97 -19.63
CA VAL A 11 4.90 -22.53 -19.84
C VAL A 11 3.51 -22.12 -19.37
N LEU A 12 2.49 -22.95 -19.64
CA LEU A 12 1.12 -22.69 -19.19
C LEU A 12 1.02 -22.70 -17.66
N LEU A 13 1.67 -23.68 -17.00
CA LEU A 13 1.69 -23.78 -15.53
C LEU A 13 2.42 -22.61 -14.87
N VAL A 14 3.54 -22.16 -15.43
CA VAL A 14 4.28 -20.97 -14.94
C VAL A 14 3.46 -19.70 -15.12
N ALA A 15 2.78 -19.53 -16.26
CA ALA A 15 1.91 -18.39 -16.50
C ALA A 15 0.72 -18.33 -15.53
N LEU A 16 0.12 -19.49 -15.21
CA LEU A 16 -0.97 -19.60 -14.25
C LEU A 16 -0.53 -19.30 -12.81
N GLY A 17 0.67 -19.73 -12.40
CA GLY A 17 1.22 -19.45 -11.07
C GLY A 17 1.65 -17.99 -10.85
N GLY A 18 2.07 -17.30 -11.91
CA GLY A 18 2.55 -15.91 -11.82
C GLY A 18 1.48 -14.91 -11.36
N CYS A 19 0.22 -15.11 -11.74
CA CYS A 19 -0.87 -14.20 -11.36
C CYS A 19 -1.19 -14.25 -9.87
N ASP A 20 -1.18 -15.43 -9.26
CA ASP A 20 -1.47 -15.60 -7.83
C ASP A 20 -0.32 -15.05 -6.97
N PHE A 21 0.92 -15.33 -7.40
CA PHE A 21 2.11 -14.74 -6.80
C PHE A 21 2.07 -13.21 -6.84
N GLN A 22 1.72 -12.63 -7.99
CA GLN A 22 1.62 -11.19 -8.14
C GLN A 22 0.58 -10.59 -7.18
N LYS A 23 -0.63 -11.16 -7.11
CA LYS A 23 -1.67 -10.69 -6.17
C LYS A 23 -1.21 -10.76 -4.72
N GLN A 24 -0.55 -11.85 -4.34
CA GLN A 24 -0.03 -12.02 -2.98
C GLN A 24 1.09 -11.00 -2.68
N ALA A 25 1.98 -10.75 -3.64
CA ALA A 25 3.02 -9.74 -3.51
C ALA A 25 2.41 -8.34 -3.40
N ASP A 26 1.46 -8.00 -4.28
CA ASP A 26 0.74 -6.72 -4.24
C ASP A 26 0.09 -6.50 -2.88
N ALA A 27 -0.59 -7.51 -2.33
CA ALA A 27 -1.19 -7.42 -1.01
C ALA A 27 -0.16 -7.17 0.11
N LYS A 28 0.94 -7.92 0.13
CA LYS A 28 1.99 -7.79 1.16
C LYS A 28 2.70 -6.45 1.12
N PHE A 29 3.13 -6.02 -0.07
CA PHE A 29 3.81 -4.74 -0.24
C PHE A 29 2.84 -3.58 -0.01
N GLY A 30 1.61 -3.68 -0.52
CA GLY A 30 0.57 -2.70 -0.30
C GLY A 30 0.24 -2.46 1.17
N ASP A 31 0.12 -3.54 1.96
CA ASP A 31 -0.09 -3.48 3.40
C ASP A 31 1.06 -2.73 4.11
N GLN A 32 2.30 -3.08 3.76
CA GLN A 32 3.48 -2.42 4.29
C GLN A 32 3.52 -0.94 3.92
N HIS A 33 3.28 -0.60 2.66
CA HIS A 33 3.29 0.77 2.17
C HIS A 33 2.25 1.64 2.86
N PHE A 34 1.03 1.12 3.01
CA PHE A 34 -0.05 1.83 3.67
C PHE A 34 0.25 2.13 5.14
N LYS A 35 0.67 1.11 5.90
CA LYS A 35 0.99 1.26 7.33
C LYS A 35 2.20 2.15 7.57
N THR A 36 3.24 2.03 6.74
CA THR A 36 4.41 2.92 6.81
C THR A 36 4.01 4.37 6.54
N ALA A 37 3.22 4.63 5.49
CA ALA A 37 2.78 5.98 5.16
C ALA A 37 1.92 6.59 6.29
N ILE A 38 0.95 5.85 6.84
CA ILE A 38 0.15 6.27 8.00
C ILE A 38 1.08 6.62 9.17
N SER A 39 2.01 5.71 9.52
CA SER A 39 2.89 5.89 10.67
C SER A 39 3.73 7.16 10.56
N LEU A 40 4.25 7.46 9.37
CA LEU A 40 5.04 8.66 9.13
C LEU A 40 4.19 9.94 9.19
N VAL A 41 2.98 9.91 8.63
CA VAL A 41 2.03 11.04 8.67
C VAL A 41 1.59 11.34 10.11
N GLU A 42 1.21 10.32 10.87
CA GLU A 42 0.80 10.49 12.28
C GLU A 42 1.99 10.91 13.16
N LEU A 43 3.18 10.36 12.94
CA LEU A 43 4.38 10.81 13.65
C LEU A 43 4.68 12.29 13.37
N HIS A 44 4.55 12.74 12.12
CA HIS A 44 4.70 14.15 11.78
C HIS A 44 3.68 14.99 12.57
N LYS A 45 2.40 14.59 12.60
CA LYS A 45 1.35 15.28 13.36
C LYS A 45 1.67 15.39 14.85
N ILE A 46 2.15 14.32 15.47
CA ILE A 46 2.56 14.31 16.88
C ILE A 46 3.68 15.32 17.14
N ARG A 47 4.63 15.43 16.20
CA ARG A 47 5.83 16.28 16.37
C ARG A 47 5.59 17.75 16.07
N THR A 48 4.71 18.07 15.12
CA THR A 48 4.51 19.45 14.62
C THR A 48 3.19 20.05 15.05
N GLY A 49 2.26 19.24 15.53
CA GLY A 49 0.90 19.67 15.88
C GLY A 49 -0.04 19.77 14.67
N SER A 50 0.41 19.51 13.44
CA SER A 50 -0.42 19.55 12.21
C SER A 50 -0.06 18.42 11.25
N TYR A 51 -1.01 17.97 10.42
CA TYR A 51 -0.70 17.04 9.32
C TYR A 51 0.16 17.71 8.24
N PRO A 52 1.06 16.97 7.56
CA PRO A 52 1.91 17.54 6.52
C PRO A 52 1.07 18.06 5.34
N GLN A 53 1.52 19.12 4.66
CA GLN A 53 0.79 19.61 3.49
C GLN A 53 1.06 18.72 2.26
N LYS A 54 2.22 18.07 2.22
CA LYS A 54 2.62 17.07 1.22
C LYS A 54 3.57 16.06 1.85
N LEU A 55 3.68 14.86 1.26
CA LEU A 55 4.56 13.80 1.80
C LEU A 55 6.04 14.20 1.87
N SER A 56 6.49 15.14 1.03
CA SER A 56 7.88 15.66 1.11
C SER A 56 8.14 16.59 2.30
N ASP A 57 7.12 16.95 3.08
CA ASP A 57 7.29 17.68 4.35
C ASP A 57 7.62 16.73 5.52
N LEU A 58 7.52 15.41 5.30
CA LEU A 58 7.89 14.41 6.31
C LEU A 58 9.39 14.51 6.62
N LYS A 59 9.71 14.43 7.91
CA LYS A 59 11.09 14.47 8.42
C LYS A 59 11.41 13.16 9.11
N PHE A 60 12.70 12.84 9.22
CA PHE A 60 13.21 11.60 9.85
C PHE A 60 12.78 10.32 9.11
N THR A 61 12.64 10.41 7.78
CA THR A 61 12.40 9.25 6.92
C THR A 61 13.70 8.48 6.69
N GLY A 62 13.62 7.15 6.63
CA GLY A 62 14.69 6.30 6.15
C GLY A 62 14.66 6.14 4.62
N ASP A 63 15.77 5.65 4.05
CA ASP A 63 15.90 5.47 2.59
C ASP A 63 14.79 4.58 2.00
N TRP A 64 14.38 3.55 2.75
CA TRP A 64 13.34 2.59 2.37
C TRP A 64 11.92 3.16 2.42
N ASP A 65 11.68 4.25 3.15
CA ASP A 65 10.35 4.87 3.24
C ASP A 65 9.92 5.46 1.90
N SER A 66 10.89 5.86 1.07
CA SER A 66 10.64 6.40 -0.27
C SER A 66 9.81 5.44 -1.13
N ILE A 67 10.00 4.13 -0.99
CA ILE A 67 9.26 3.12 -1.75
C ILE A 67 7.77 3.12 -1.33
N ALA A 68 7.51 3.19 -0.03
CA ALA A 68 6.16 3.26 0.50
C ALA A 68 5.47 4.58 0.13
N LEU A 69 6.17 5.71 0.29
CA LEU A 69 5.63 7.04 0.00
C LEU A 69 5.32 7.26 -1.49
N ASN A 70 6.08 6.63 -2.39
CA ASN A 70 5.81 6.66 -3.83
C ASN A 70 4.67 5.71 -4.27
N SER A 71 4.21 4.84 -3.37
CA SER A 71 3.17 3.83 -3.66
C SER A 71 1.80 4.22 -3.09
N VAL A 72 1.68 5.45 -2.60
CA VAL A 72 0.46 6.01 -2.05
C VAL A 72 0.17 7.40 -2.64
N GLU A 73 -1.10 7.77 -2.64
CA GLU A 73 -1.54 9.13 -2.92
C GLU A 73 -2.05 9.75 -1.62
N TYR A 74 -1.52 10.92 -1.28
CA TYR A 74 -1.84 11.65 -0.05
C TYR A 74 -2.48 12.99 -0.38
N LYS A 75 -3.54 13.33 0.35
CA LYS A 75 -4.20 14.63 0.26
C LYS A 75 -4.56 15.15 1.66
N PRO A 76 -4.04 16.32 2.08
CA PRO A 76 -4.46 16.92 3.34
C PRO A 76 -5.91 17.40 3.25
N LEU A 77 -6.64 17.29 4.35
CA LEU A 77 -8.02 17.76 4.51
C LEU A 77 -8.11 18.71 5.72
N SER A 78 -9.25 19.37 5.90
CA SER A 78 -9.47 20.31 7.00
C SER A 78 -9.36 19.67 8.39
N THR A 79 -9.76 18.41 8.53
CA THR A 79 -9.81 17.69 9.81
C THR A 79 -8.90 16.46 9.87
N GLY A 80 -8.05 16.24 8.86
CA GLY A 80 -7.30 15.00 8.72
C GLY A 80 -6.66 14.88 7.35
N TYR A 81 -6.62 13.67 6.80
CA TYR A 81 -6.07 13.41 5.48
C TYR A 81 -6.78 12.27 4.77
N GLU A 82 -6.64 12.24 3.45
CA GLU A 82 -6.95 11.11 2.60
C GLU A 82 -5.66 10.40 2.20
N LEU A 83 -5.67 9.08 2.25
CA LEU A 83 -4.54 8.25 1.85
C LEU A 83 -5.03 7.04 1.06
N ASN A 84 -4.61 6.95 -0.20
CA ASN A 84 -4.95 5.88 -1.10
C ASN A 84 -3.71 5.06 -1.46
N VAL A 85 -3.81 3.74 -1.50
CA VAL A 85 -2.72 2.89 -2.00
C VAL A 85 -2.86 2.76 -3.51
N THR A 86 -1.85 3.20 -4.25
CA THR A 86 -1.85 3.16 -5.72
C THR A 86 -1.09 1.94 -6.25
N ARG A 87 -0.16 1.41 -5.46
CA ARG A 87 0.65 0.25 -5.83
C ARG A 87 1.04 -0.59 -4.61
N GLY A 88 1.01 -1.90 -4.78
CA GLY A 88 1.68 -2.87 -3.92
C GLY A 88 3.06 -3.15 -4.47
N TRP A 89 3.23 -4.26 -5.21
CA TRP A 89 4.48 -4.57 -5.90
C TRP A 89 4.49 -3.98 -7.30
N VAL A 90 3.47 -4.30 -8.09
CA VAL A 90 3.28 -3.82 -9.47
C VAL A 90 1.85 -3.36 -9.71
N GLY A 91 0.87 -3.97 -9.06
CA GLY A 91 -0.56 -3.66 -9.17
C GLY A 91 -1.11 -2.93 -7.95
N GLN A 92 -2.33 -2.41 -8.07
CA GLN A 92 -3.06 -1.87 -6.93
C GLN A 92 -3.59 -3.03 -6.07
N PRO A 93 -3.35 -3.03 -4.75
CA PRO A 93 -3.76 -4.13 -3.88
C PRO A 93 -5.23 -4.00 -3.47
N GLU A 94 -5.88 -5.14 -3.27
CA GLU A 94 -7.20 -5.24 -2.64
C GLU A 94 -7.00 -5.60 -1.17
N LEU A 95 -7.15 -4.61 -0.28
CA LEU A 95 -6.92 -4.77 1.16
C LEU A 95 -8.17 -4.39 1.95
N ALA A 96 -8.35 -5.08 3.07
CA ALA A 96 -9.38 -4.80 4.05
C ALA A 96 -8.79 -4.87 5.45
N TYR A 97 -9.18 -3.93 6.31
CA TYR A 97 -8.70 -3.84 7.69
C TYR A 97 -9.85 -3.87 8.68
N PRO A 98 -9.69 -4.53 9.84
CA PRO A 98 -10.72 -4.57 10.88
C PRO A 98 -11.09 -3.15 11.32
N LYS A 99 -12.32 -2.94 11.80
CA LYS A 99 -12.84 -1.59 12.14
C LYS A 99 -11.95 -0.86 13.15
N GLU A 100 -11.35 -1.60 14.06
CA GLU A 100 -10.47 -1.10 15.12
C GLU A 100 -9.19 -0.49 14.55
N PHE A 101 -8.71 -0.96 13.39
CA PHE A 101 -7.52 -0.40 12.73
C PHE A 101 -7.70 1.09 12.38
N TRP A 102 -8.92 1.51 12.06
CA TRP A 102 -9.22 2.88 11.63
C TRP A 102 -9.39 3.85 12.79
N GLN A 103 -9.41 3.38 14.03
CA GLN A 103 -9.65 4.20 15.21
C GLN A 103 -8.37 4.93 15.62
N GLY A 104 -8.51 6.20 16.02
CA GLY A 104 -7.39 7.01 16.53
C GLY A 104 -6.46 7.60 15.47
N LEU A 105 -6.76 7.39 14.18
CA LEU A 105 -6.03 8.00 13.06
C LEU A 105 -6.68 9.31 12.62
N GLY A 106 -5.90 10.18 11.96
CA GLY A 106 -6.41 11.31 11.18
C GLY A 106 -6.88 10.95 9.78
N LEU A 107 -6.89 9.66 9.44
CA LEU A 107 -7.24 9.15 8.13
C LEU A 107 -8.77 9.21 7.94
N VAL A 108 -9.24 10.15 7.12
CA VAL A 108 -10.67 10.40 6.88
C VAL A 108 -11.20 9.61 5.69
N LYS A 109 -10.36 9.41 4.65
CA LYS A 109 -10.73 8.72 3.42
C LYS A 109 -9.61 7.83 2.93
N SER A 110 -9.98 6.69 2.36
CA SER A 110 -9.07 5.77 1.68
C SER A 110 -9.82 4.97 0.62
N ASN A 111 -9.12 4.53 -0.42
CA ASN A 111 -9.60 3.55 -1.39
C ASN A 111 -9.68 2.13 -0.80
N LEU A 112 -9.11 1.92 0.38
CA LEU A 112 -9.22 0.67 1.13
C LEU A 112 -10.46 0.68 2.01
N LYS A 113 -11.02 -0.50 2.26
CA LYS A 113 -12.31 -0.64 2.94
C LYS A 113 -12.14 -1.21 4.36
N PRO A 114 -13.01 -0.86 5.31
CA PRO A 114 -13.17 -1.65 6.51
C PRO A 114 -13.54 -3.09 6.14
N GLY A 115 -12.83 -4.06 6.69
CA GLY A 115 -13.23 -5.46 6.70
C GLY A 115 -14.52 -5.64 7.50
N THR A 116 -15.30 -6.63 7.09
CA THR A 116 -16.51 -7.08 7.80
C THR A 116 -16.19 -7.59 9.18
#